data_AF-A0AAN0MJR8-F1
#
_entry.id   AF-A0AAN0MJR8-F1
#
_cell.length_a   1.000
_cell.length_b   1.000
_cell.length_c   1.000
_cell.angle_alpha   90.00
_cell.angle_beta   90.00
_cell.angle_gamma   90.00
#
_symmetry.space_group_name_H-M   'P 1'
#
loop_
_entity.id
_entity.type
_entity.pdbx_description
1 polymer ?
#
loop_
_entity_poly.entity_id
_entity_poly.type
_entity_poly.pdbx_seq_one_letter_code
_entity_poly.pdbx_strand_id
1 'polypeptide(L)' 'MGIHEKPSAFLNIAGYFYPLQDMVSGMVDAGFLRRDYANMLLFSDSPEV' A
#
# COMPACT_ATOMS: atom_id res chain seq x y z
N MET A 1 -6.95 -11.06 1.67
CA MET A 1 -7.97 -10.76 0.65
C MET A 1 -7.92 -11.86 -0.40
N GLY A 2 -8.72 -12.92 -0.23
CA GLY A 2 -8.60 -14.17 -1.00
C GLY A 2 -9.45 -14.24 -2.27
N ILE A 3 -9.84 -13.09 -2.82
CA ILE A 3 -10.70 -13.00 -4.02
C ILE A 3 -9.88 -12.89 -5.31
N HIS A 4 -8.65 -12.40 -5.23
CA HIS A 4 -7.65 -12.46 -6.30
C HIS A 4 -6.23 -12.16 -5.77
N GLU A 5 -5.22 -12.48 -6.59
CA GLU A 5 -3.79 -12.29 -6.27
C GLU A 5 -3.15 -11.13 -7.04
N LYS A 6 -3.92 -10.39 -7.85
CA LYS A 6 -3.40 -9.23 -8.60
C LYS A 6 -2.84 -8.17 -7.63
N PRO A 7 -1.61 -7.66 -7.86
CA PRO A 7 -1.09 -6.56 -7.08
C PRO A 7 -1.93 -5.30 -7.29
N SER A 8 -2.02 -4.45 -6.26
CA SER A 8 -2.69 -3.15 -6.34
C SER A 8 -1.65 -2.06 -6.16
N ALA A 9 -1.57 -1.15 -7.12
CA ALA A 9 -0.55 -0.10 -7.15
C ALA A 9 -1.16 1.31 -7.07
N PHE A 10 -0.44 2.21 -6.42
CA PHE A 10 -0.74 3.63 -6.32
C PHE A 10 0.38 4.44 -6.98
N LEU A 11 0.02 5.23 -8.00
CA LEU A 11 0.92 6.21 -8.60
C LEU A 11 0.98 7.46 -7.69
N ASN A 12 2.03 7.57 -6.90
CA ASN A 12 2.24 8.54 -5.84
C ASN A 12 2.89 9.84 -6.34
N ILE A 13 2.21 10.54 -7.25
CA ILE A 13 2.71 11.81 -7.80
C ILE A 13 2.82 12.86 -6.69
N ALA A 14 4.02 13.43 -6.56
CA ALA A 14 4.34 14.47 -5.57
C ALA A 14 3.92 14.11 -4.13
N GLY A 15 3.92 12.82 -3.77
CA GLY A 15 3.61 12.37 -2.42
C GLY A 15 2.13 12.38 -2.05
N TYR A 16 1.22 12.47 -3.02
CA TYR A 16 -0.23 12.51 -2.78
C TYR A 16 -0.75 11.40 -1.84
N PHE A 17 -0.18 10.20 -1.92
CA PHE A 17 -0.55 9.02 -1.14
C PHE A 17 0.31 8.78 0.11
N TYR A 18 1.22 9.68 0.51
CA TYR A 18 1.95 9.53 1.77
C TYR A 18 1.02 9.36 2.99
N PRO A 19 -0.06 10.16 3.15
CA PRO A 19 -0.97 9.96 4.28
C PRO A 19 -1.63 8.57 4.29
N LEU A 20 -1.86 7.99 3.12
CA LEU A 20 -2.39 6.63 3.00
C LEU A 20 -1.32 5.59 3.39
N GLN A 21 -0.08 5.76 2.97
CA GLN A 21 1.04 4.90 3.38
C GLN A 21 1.21 4.91 4.90
N ASP A 22 1.18 6.09 5.51
CA ASP A 22 1.30 6.26 6.97
C ASP A 22 0.14 5.58 7.70
N MET A 23 -1.10 5.75 7.21
CA MET A 23 -2.27 5.06 7.75
C MET A 23 -2.10 3.53 7.67
N VAL A 24 -1.68 3.00 6.53
CA VAL A 24 -1.45 1.56 6.35
C VAL A 24 -0.38 1.06 7.32
N SER A 25 0.74 1.78 7.47
CA SER A 25 1.78 1.43 8.43
C SER A 25 1.23 1.39 9.85
N GLY A 26 0.47 2.43 10.26
CA GLY A 26 -0.16 2.49 11.56
C GLY A 26 -1.14 1.34 11.81
N MET A 27 -1.89 0.91 10.80
CA MET A 27 -2.78 -0.27 10.91
C MET A 27 -1.99 -1.56 11.13
N VAL A 28 -0.83 -1.71 10.50
CA VAL A 28 0.03 -2.88 10.72
C VAL A 28 0.61 -2.88 12.13
N ASP A 29 1.14 -1.74 12.56
CA ASP A 29 1.80 -1.61 13.86
C ASP A 29 0.81 -1.76 15.02
N ALA A 30 -0.44 -1.32 14.84
CA ALA A 30 -1.53 -1.53 15.79
C ALA A 30 -2.16 -2.94 15.72
N GLY A 31 -1.70 -3.82 14.83
CA GLY A 31 -2.19 -5.20 14.71
C GLY A 31 -3.52 -5.36 13.98
N PHE A 32 -4.04 -4.30 13.35
CA PHE A 32 -5.30 -4.33 12.59
C PHE A 32 -5.12 -4.79 11.14
N LEU A 33 -3.89 -4.78 10.62
CA LEU A 33 -3.55 -5.26 9.27
C LEU A 33 -2.35 -6.21 9.32
N ARG A 34 -2.47 -7.39 8.70
CA ARG A 34 -1.30 -8.27 8.53
C ARG A 34 -0.31 -7.64 7.56
N ARG A 35 0.98 -7.67 7.91
CA ARG A 35 2.08 -7.15 7.08
C ARG A 35 2.08 -7.74 5.66
N ASP A 36 1.76 -9.03 5.51
CA ASP A 36 1.66 -9.68 4.18
C ASP A 36 0.63 -9.01 3.26
N TYR A 37 -0.47 -8.48 3.80
CA TYR A 37 -1.46 -7.75 3.01
C TYR A 37 -1.04 -6.31 2.73
N ALA A 38 -0.31 -5.67 3.64
CA ALA A 38 0.29 -4.36 3.38
C ALA A 38 1.33 -4.42 2.26
N ASN A 39 2.13 -5.49 2.21
CA ASN A 39 3.15 -5.72 1.19
C ASN A 39 2.58 -5.92 -0.23
N MET A 40 1.28 -6.17 -0.37
CA MET A 40 0.61 -6.25 -1.68
C MET A 40 0.31 -4.86 -2.29
N LEU A 41 0.40 -3.79 -1.47
CA LEU A 41 0.20 -2.42 -1.91
C LEU A 41 1.52 -1.87 -2.44
N LEU A 42 1.57 -1.58 -3.74
CA LEU A 42 2.73 -0.99 -4.39
C LEU A 42 2.55 0.52 -4.48
N PHE A 43 3.63 1.27 -4.24
CA PHE A 43 3.64 2.72 -4.42
C PHE A 43 4.85 3.09 -5.28
N SER A 44 4.62 3.89 -6.32
CA SER A 44 5.66 4.38 -7.22
C SER A 44 5.34 5.82 -7.61
N ASP A 45 6.35 6.66 -7.81
CA ASP A 45 6.19 8.01 -8.38
C ASP A 45 6.25 8.02 -9.92
N SER A 46 6.56 6.87 -10.52
CA SER A 46 6.64 6.65 -11.96
C SER A 46 5.63 5.59 -12.44
N PRO A 47 5.00 5.77 -13.61
CA PRO A 47 4.16 4.75 -14.24
C PRO A 47 4.97 3.56 -14.79
N GLU A 48 6.28 3.72 -14.93
CA GLU A 48 7.21 2.65 -15.29
C GLU A 48 7.64 1.94 -14.00
N VAL A 49 7.04 0.79 -13.74
CA VAL A 49 7.37 -0.13 -12.64
C VAL A 49 7.81 -1.45 -13.23
#